data_AF-A0A971S703-F1
#
_entry.id   AF-A0A971S703-F1
#
_cell.length_a   1.000
_cell.length_b   1.000
_cell.length_c   1.000
_cell.angle_alpha   90.00
_cell.angle_beta   90.00
_cell.angle_gamma   90.00
#
_symmetry.space_group_name_H-M   'P 1'
#
loop_
_entity.id
_entity.type
_entity.pdbx_description
1 polymer ?
#
loop_
_entity_poly.entity_id
_entity_poly.type
_entity_poly.pdbx_seq_one_letter_code
_entity_poly.pdbx_strand_id
1 'polypeptide(L)' 'MKVMIVGAGKLGYKLAEAMSHEDMDVTLVDKNEDILKRVGSHLDVFTIQANGIELG' A
#
# COMPACT_ATOMS: atom_id res chain seq x y z
N MET A 1 9.95 7.63 8.15
CA MET A 1 9.19 8.64 7.33
C MET A 1 7.82 8.04 6.98
N LYS A 2 6.75 8.83 6.83
CA LYS A 2 5.41 8.30 6.47
C LYS A 2 5.13 8.45 4.98
N VAL A 3 4.73 7.37 4.32
CA VAL A 3 4.45 7.34 2.87
C VAL A 3 3.09 6.69 2.63
N MET A 4 2.25 7.32 1.79
CA MET A 4 1.01 6.74 1.30
C MET A 4 1.12 6.44 -0.20
N ILE A 5 0.79 5.21 -0.59
CA ILE A 5 0.76 4.78 -1.98
C ILE A 5 -0.70 4.49 -2.34
N VAL A 6 -1.23 5.22 -3.33
CA VAL A 6 -2.58 5.03 -3.85
C VAL A 6 -2.51 4.17 -5.12
N GLY A 7 -3.01 2.95 -5.02
CA GLY A 7 -2.95 1.88 -6.01
C GLY A 7 -1.97 0.79 -5.61
N ALA A 8 -2.49 -0.41 -5.32
CA ALA A 8 -1.74 -1.59 -4.90
C ALA A 8 -1.48 -2.60 -6.04
N GLY A 9 -1.62 -2.15 -7.29
CA GLY A 9 -1.24 -2.93 -8.48
C GLY A 9 0.26 -3.22 -8.56
N LYS A 10 0.72 -3.72 -9.71
CA LYS A 10 2.10 -4.20 -9.89
C LYS A 10 3.19 -3.20 -9.49
N LEU A 11 3.04 -1.93 -9.90
CA LEU A 11 4.01 -0.88 -9.57
C LEU A 11 3.92 -0.45 -8.10
N GLY A 12 2.71 -0.25 -7.59
CA GLY A 12 2.49 0.12 -6.19
C GLY A 12 3.05 -0.91 -5.22
N TYR A 13 2.86 -2.20 -5.51
CA TYR A 13 3.46 -3.30 -4.75
C TYR A 13 4.99 -3.22 -4.77
N LYS A 14 5.62 -3.03 -5.95
CA LYS A 14 7.09 -2.98 -6.04
C LYS A 14 7.69 -1.77 -5.33
N LEU A 15 6.99 -0.64 -5.37
CA LEU A 15 7.38 0.54 -4.61
C LEU A 15 7.25 0.29 -3.11
N ALA A 16 6.13 -0.27 -2.67
CA ALA A 16 5.90 -0.63 -1.28
C ALA A 16 6.95 -1.60 -0.75
N GLU A 17 7.30 -2.64 -1.53
CA GLU A 17 8.32 -3.63 -1.19
C GLU A 17 9.70 -2.99 -1.03
N ALA A 18 10.10 -2.12 -1.96
CA ALA A 18 11.37 -1.40 -1.84
C ALA A 18 11.41 -0.50 -0.60
N MET A 19 10.28 0.14 -0.27
CA MET A 19 10.18 1.09 0.84
C MET A 19 9.98 0.42 2.21
N SER A 20 9.32 -0.73 2.28
CA SER A 20 9.07 -1.45 3.53
C SER A 20 10.33 -2.05 4.16
N HIS A 21 11.43 -2.11 3.41
CA HIS A 21 12.73 -2.53 3.92
C HIS A 21 13.58 -1.37 4.46
N GLU A 22 13.10 -0.14 4.33
CA GLU A 22 13.70 1.05 4.93
C GLU A 22 12.94 1.45 6.22
N ASP A 23 13.44 2.44 6.95
CA ASP A 23 12.81 2.97 8.18
C ASP A 23 11.62 3.89 7.83
N MET A 24 10.65 3.32 7.10
CA MET A 24 9.49 4.00 6.54
C MET A 24 8.18 3.31 6.91
N ASP A 25 7.23 4.11 7.39
CA ASP A 25 5.85 3.68 7.62
C ASP A 25 5.07 3.81 6.31
N VAL A 26 4.85 2.69 5.62
CA VAL A 26 4.15 2.65 4.34
C VAL A 26 2.68 2.28 4.55
N THR A 27 1.77 3.06 3.94
CA THR A 27 0.34 2.76 3.86
C THR A 27 -0.09 2.60 2.40
N LEU A 28 -0.63 1.44 2.03
CA LEU A 28 -1.25 1.23 0.72
C LEU A 28 -2.75 1.44 0.75
N VAL A 29 -3.25 2.14 -0.26
CA VAL A 29 -4.67 2.33 -0.52
C VAL A 29 -5.05 1.68 -1.83
N ASP A 30 -6.11 0.87 -1.84
CA ASP A 30 -6.72 0.36 -3.07
C ASP A 30 -8.22 0.10 -2.84
N LYS A 31 -9.01 0.02 -3.92
CA LYS A 31 -10.43 -0.35 -3.80
C LYS A 31 -10.60 -1.86 -3.66
N ASN A 32 -9.64 -2.63 -4.18
CA ASN A 32 -9.68 -4.08 -4.23
C ASN A 32 -9.09 -4.69 -2.94
N GLU A 33 -9.98 -5.20 -2.09
CA GLU A 33 -9.63 -5.83 -0.82
C GLU A 33 -8.73 -7.07 -0.99
N ASP A 34 -8.91 -7.86 -2.04
CA ASP A 34 -8.10 -9.08 -2.26
C ASP A 34 -6.64 -8.73 -2.56
N ILE A 35 -6.41 -7.63 -3.29
CA ILE A 35 -5.06 -7.11 -3.52
C ILE A 35 -4.45 -6.63 -2.20
N LEU A 36 -5.20 -5.89 -1.38
CA LEU A 36 -4.73 -5.40 -0.09
C LEU A 36 -4.41 -6.52 0.90
N LYS A 37 -5.27 -7.55 0.99
CA LYS A 37 -5.01 -8.75 1.81
C LYS A 37 -3.71 -9.42 1.39
N ARG A 38 -3.51 -9.59 0.08
CA ARG A 38 -2.26 -10.14 -0.45
C ARG A 38 -1.07 -9.25 -0.08
N VAL A 39 -1.16 -7.93 -0.25
CA VAL A 39 -0.06 -7.03 0.07
C VAL A 39 0.29 -7.10 1.56
N GLY A 40 -0.70 -6.92 2.45
CA GLY A 40 -0.50 -6.92 3.90
C GLY A 40 -0.06 -8.27 4.47
N SER A 41 -0.26 -9.38 3.75
CA SER A 41 0.27 -10.68 4.16
C SER A 41 1.72 -10.94 3.72
N HIS A 42 2.27 -10.12 2.80
CA HIS A 42 3.61 -10.31 2.23
C HIS A 42 4.58 -9.19 2.62
N LEU A 43 4.09 -7.98 2.87
CA LEU A 43 4.89 -6.80 3.19
C LEU A 43 4.50 -6.24 4.55
N ASP A 44 5.47 -5.68 5.28
CA ASP A 44 5.24 -4.96 6.53
C ASP A 44 4.73 -3.54 6.25
N VAL A 45 3.45 -3.43 5.92
CA VAL A 45 2.78 -2.17 5.54
C VAL A 45 1.36 -2.11 6.09
N PHE A 46 0.86 -0.90 6.30
CA PHE A 46 -0.56 -0.69 6.54
C PHE A 46 -1.35 -0.76 5.23
N THR A 47 -2.58 -1.25 5.28
CA THR A 47 -3.48 -1.27 4.12
C THR A 47 -4.82 -0.63 4.47
N ILE A 48 -5.38 0.14 3.53
CA ILE A 48 -6.67 0.80 3.67
C ILE A 48 -7.47 0.55 2.40
N GLN A 49 -8.68 0.00 2.55
CA GLN A 49 -9.61 -0.12 1.43
C GLN A 49 -10.32 1.22 1.21
N ALA A 50 -9.97 1.93 0.14
CA ALA A 50 -10.63 3.18 -0.24
C ALA A 50 -10.45 3.51 -1.72
N ASN A 51 -11.31 4.40 -2.21
CA ASN A 51 -11.10 5.06 -3.49
C ASN A 51 -10.13 6.23 -3.32
N GLY A 52 -9.00 6.18 -4.02
CA GLY A 52 -8.01 7.27 -4.00
C GLY A 52 -8.53 8.65 -4.38
N ILE A 53 -9.61 8.73 -5.17
CA ILE A 53 -10.25 9.99 -5.56
C ILE A 53 -11.08 10.58 -4.41
N GLU A 54 -11.52 9.76 -3.45
CA GLU A 54 -12.37 10.15 -2.31
C GLU A 54 -11.54 10.49 -1.05
N LEU A 55 -10.20 10.39 -1.13
CA LEU A 55 -9.29 10.72 -0.02
C LEU A 55 -8.99 12.23 0.12
N GLY A 56 -9.67 13.09 -0.65
CA GLY A 56 -9.48 14.54 -0.69
C GLY A 56 -10.61 15.33 -0.06
#